data_AF-A0A7S3YA53-F1
#
_entry.id   AF-A0A7S3YA53-F1
#
_cell.length_a   1.000
_cell.length_b   1.000
_cell.length_c   1.000
_cell.angle_alpha   90.00
_cell.angle_beta   90.00
_cell.angle_gamma   90.00
#
_symmetry.space_group_name_H-M   'P 1'
#
loop_
_entity.id
_entity.type
_entity.pdbx_description
1 polymer ?
#
loop_
_entity_poly.entity_id
_entity_poly.type
_entity_poly.pdbx_seq_one_letter_code
_entity_poly.pdbx_strand_id
1 'polypeptide(L)'
;LLRLLEADREADMLSKFDDVIVEIGPMLVATGYVGVVFWLLAATAMYYCEKDNEELGGRMSSIPGAMYFTMQMLMGEFVLNNQFTVPGKCVATVIAIFGAIFFSIPVGLFGG
;
A
#
# COMPACT_ATOMS: atom_id res chain seq x y z
N LEU A 1 14.71 -14.43 -18.78
CA LEU A 1 15.15 -14.33 -17.37
C LEU A 1 16.64 -14.59 -17.25
N LEU A 2 17.15 -15.80 -17.51
CA LEU A 2 18.59 -16.09 -17.39
C LEU A 2 19.49 -15.23 -18.30
N ARG A 3 19.08 -14.96 -19.56
CA ARG A 3 19.81 -14.04 -20.46
C ARG A 3 19.77 -12.56 -20.03
N LEU A 4 18.77 -12.18 -19.23
CA LEU A 4 18.61 -10.82 -18.71
C LEU A 4 19.55 -10.59 -17.51
N LEU A 5 19.73 -11.62 -16.67
CA LEU A 5 20.72 -11.66 -15.59
C LEU A 5 22.17 -11.68 -16.11
N GLU A 6 22.41 -12.25 -17.29
CA GLU A 6 23.75 -12.29 -17.90
C GLU A 6 24.15 -10.93 -18.48
N ALA A 7 23.21 -10.17 -19.04
CA ALA A 7 23.41 -8.78 -19.44
C ALA A 7 23.63 -7.84 -18.23
N ASP A 8 23.06 -8.19 -17.07
CA ASP A 8 23.24 -7.46 -15.81
C ASP A 8 24.69 -7.49 -15.31
N ARG A 9 25.39 -8.58 -15.59
CA ARG A 9 26.81 -8.75 -15.25
C ARG A 9 27.73 -7.81 -16.04
N GLU A 10 27.32 -7.38 -17.24
CA GLU A 10 28.07 -6.41 -18.06
C GLU A 10 27.72 -4.96 -17.72
N ALA A 11 26.50 -4.70 -17.25
CA ALA A 11 26.00 -3.35 -16.95
C ALA A 11 26.20 -2.89 -15.50
N ASP A 12 26.59 -3.80 -14.60
CA ASP A 12 26.81 -3.57 -13.17
C ASP A 12 25.61 -2.87 -12.49
N MET A 13 24.42 -3.11 -13.02
CA MET A 13 23.20 -2.38 -12.69
C MET A 13 22.68 -2.79 -11.31
N LEU A 14 22.71 -4.08 -10.97
CA LEU A 14 22.33 -4.57 -9.64
C LEU A 14 23.22 -4.02 -8.52
N SER A 15 24.52 -3.89 -8.76
CA SER A 15 25.46 -3.32 -7.79
C SER A 15 25.14 -1.85 -7.49
N LYS A 16 24.83 -1.07 -8.54
CA LYS A 16 24.37 0.32 -8.38
C LYS A 16 23.00 0.42 -7.70
N PHE A 17 22.08 -0.50 -7.99
CA PHE A 17 20.80 -0.56 -7.27
C PHE A 17 21.00 -0.91 -5.79
N ASP A 18 21.91 -1.82 -5.46
CA ASP A 18 22.25 -2.18 -4.09
C ASP A 18 22.86 -0.99 -3.33
N ASP A 19 23.82 -0.28 -3.93
CA ASP A 19 24.42 0.93 -3.36
C ASP A 19 23.35 2.00 -3.03
N VAL A 20 22.43 2.24 -3.96
CA VAL A 20 21.31 3.19 -3.76
C VAL A 20 20.37 2.73 -2.66
N ILE A 21 20.02 1.44 -2.62
CA ILE A 21 19.14 0.88 -1.57
C ILE A 21 19.81 0.97 -0.19
N VAL A 22 21.11 0.73 -0.10
CA VAL A 22 21.87 0.86 1.15
C VAL A 22 21.92 2.33 1.59
N GLU A 23 22.10 3.26 0.65
CA GLU A 23 22.13 4.69 0.91
C GLU A 23 20.79 5.24 1.41
N ILE A 24 19.67 4.90 0.76
CA ILE A 24 18.32 5.36 1.16
C ILE A 24 17.65 4.44 2.20
N GLY A 25 18.30 3.33 2.57
CA GLY A 25 17.74 2.24 3.37
C GLY A 25 17.05 2.70 4.66
N PRO A 26 17.66 3.56 5.50
CA PRO A 26 17.02 4.06 6.71
C PRO A 26 15.71 4.84 6.43
N MET A 27 15.66 5.62 5.36
CA MET A 27 14.47 6.38 4.97
C MET A 27 13.38 5.46 4.41
N LEU A 28 13.78 4.44 3.65
CA LEU A 28 12.86 3.43 3.11
C LEU A 28 12.23 2.60 4.24
N VAL A 29 13.01 2.21 5.25
CA VAL A 29 12.49 1.48 6.42
C VAL A 29 11.56 2.37 7.26
N ALA A 30 11.91 3.63 7.49
CA ALA A 30 11.06 4.56 8.24
C ALA A 30 9.71 4.80 7.55
N THR A 31 9.73 5.03 6.24
CA THR A 31 8.52 5.28 5.44
C THR A 31 7.67 4.01 5.29
N GLY A 32 8.31 2.86 5.10
CA GLY A 32 7.65 1.56 5.11
C GLY A 32 6.98 1.25 6.45
N TYR A 33 7.65 1.54 7.57
CA TYR A 33 7.08 1.36 8.91
C TYR A 33 5.83 2.23 9.11
N VAL A 34 5.90 3.52 8.80
CA VAL A 34 4.74 4.43 8.92
C VAL A 34 3.61 3.98 7.98
N GLY A 35 3.92 3.54 6.77
CA GLY A 35 2.95 3.01 5.81
C GLY A 35 2.23 1.76 6.34
N VAL A 36 2.95 0.82 6.96
CA VAL A 36 2.36 -0.38 7.57
C VAL A 36 1.47 -0.02 8.76
N VAL A 37 1.91 0.89 9.63
CA VAL A 37 1.10 1.37 10.76
C VAL A 37 -0.19 2.04 10.26
N PHE A 38 -0.09 2.91 9.27
CA PHE A 38 -1.25 3.55 8.66
C PHE A 38 -2.19 2.52 8.03
N TRP A 39 -1.66 1.53 7.30
CA TRP A 39 -2.45 0.47 6.70
C TRP A 39 -3.24 -0.34 7.75
N LEU A 40 -2.60 -0.68 8.88
CA LEU A 40 -3.28 -1.38 9.97
C LEU A 40 -4.38 -0.52 10.60
N LEU A 41 -4.11 0.76 10.87
CA LEU A 41 -5.12 1.69 11.41
C LEU A 41 -6.30 1.86 10.46
N ALA A 42 -6.01 2.05 9.16
CA ALA A 42 -7.01 2.19 8.11
C ALA A 42 -7.86 0.92 7.95
N ALA A 43 -7.23 -0.26 7.99
CA ALA A 43 -7.94 -1.54 7.93
C ALA A 43 -8.85 -1.75 9.14
N THR A 44 -8.39 -1.33 10.32
CA THR A 44 -9.19 -1.41 11.56
C THR A 44 -10.38 -0.44 11.51
N ALA A 45 -10.18 0.78 11.00
CA ALA A 45 -11.25 1.76 10.81
C ALA A 45 -12.30 1.26 9.81
N MET A 46 -11.86 0.73 8.66
CA MET A 46 -12.74 0.14 7.65
C MET A 46 -13.51 -1.05 8.20
N TYR A 47 -12.86 -1.93 8.97
CA TYR A 47 -13.53 -3.03 9.66
C TYR A 47 -14.68 -2.53 10.54
N TYR A 48 -14.45 -1.51 11.38
CA TYR A 48 -15.53 -0.99 12.24
C TYR A 48 -16.65 -0.28 11.47
N CYS A 49 -16.35 0.36 10.34
CA CYS A 49 -17.36 1.01 9.50
C CYS A 49 -18.21 0.03 8.70
N GLU A 50 -17.66 -1.14 8.36
CA GLU A 50 -18.24 -2.03 7.35
C GLU A 50 -18.52 -3.46 7.85
N LYS A 51 -18.19 -3.81 9.10
CA LYS A 51 -18.41 -5.16 9.67
C LYS A 51 -19.86 -5.61 9.67
N ASP A 52 -20.81 -4.67 9.81
CA ASP A 52 -22.24 -4.94 9.91
C ASP A 52 -22.96 -4.73 8.57
N ASN A 53 -22.21 -4.51 7.48
CA ASN A 53 -22.77 -4.28 6.15
C ASN A 53 -22.99 -5.60 5.41
N GLU A 54 -24.26 -6.00 5.26
CA GLU A 54 -24.67 -7.22 4.55
C GLU A 54 -24.33 -7.17 3.04
N GLU A 55 -24.26 -5.97 2.42
CA GLU A 55 -23.96 -5.82 0.99
C GLU A 55 -22.55 -6.30 0.62
N LEU A 56 -21.63 -6.27 1.59
CA LEU A 56 -20.25 -6.72 1.38
C LEU A 56 -20.11 -8.25 1.39
N GLY A 57 -21.16 -9.00 1.73
CA GLY A 57 -21.15 -10.46 1.72
C GLY A 57 -20.09 -11.04 2.65
N GLY A 58 -19.81 -10.37 3.77
CA GLY A 58 -18.80 -10.80 4.75
C GLY A 58 -17.34 -10.54 4.36
N ARG A 59 -17.07 -9.84 3.25
CA ARG A 59 -15.69 -9.53 2.79
C ARG A 59 -14.87 -8.71 3.80
N MET A 60 -15.54 -7.88 4.62
CA MET A 60 -14.92 -7.09 5.70
C MET A 60 -15.35 -7.57 7.10
N SER A 61 -15.74 -8.84 7.23
CA SER A 61 -16.16 -9.43 8.52
C SER A 61 -15.02 -9.77 9.48
N SER A 62 -13.77 -9.69 9.02
CA SER A 62 -12.56 -9.91 9.83
C SER A 62 -11.50 -8.87 9.50
N ILE A 63 -10.62 -8.57 10.47
CA ILE A 63 -9.53 -7.62 10.29
C ILE A 63 -8.62 -8.01 9.10
N PRO A 64 -8.18 -9.28 8.94
CA PRO A 64 -7.36 -9.67 7.78
C PRO A 64 -8.10 -9.51 6.44
N GLY A 65 -9.42 -9.75 6.43
CA GLY A 65 -10.26 -9.50 5.25
C GLY A 65 -10.26 -8.02 4.88
N ALA A 66 -10.49 -7.14 5.87
CA ALA A 66 -10.44 -5.69 5.69
C ALA A 66 -9.06 -5.21 5.23
N MET A 67 -7.96 -5.77 5.77
CA MET A 67 -6.59 -5.44 5.39
C MET A 67 -6.33 -5.63 3.89
N TYR A 68 -6.81 -6.73 3.30
CA TYR A 68 -6.67 -7.00 1.87
C TYR A 68 -7.37 -5.93 1.01
N PHE A 69 -8.59 -5.54 1.36
CA PHE A 69 -9.32 -4.50 0.63
C PHE A 69 -8.74 -3.11 0.86
N THR A 70 -8.31 -2.79 2.08
CA THR A 70 -7.62 -1.54 2.39
C THR A 70 -6.29 -1.42 1.65
N MET A 71 -5.57 -2.53 1.43
CA MET A 71 -4.34 -2.54 0.64
C MET A 71 -4.62 -2.16 -0.83
N GLN A 72 -5.69 -2.70 -1.42
CA GLN A 72 -6.11 -2.31 -2.78
C GLN A 72 -6.52 -0.83 -2.84
N MET A 73 -7.24 -0.32 -1.84
CA MET A 73 -7.61 1.10 -1.76
C MET A 73 -6.39 2.02 -1.65
N LEU A 74 -5.38 1.61 -0.88
CA LEU A 74 -4.11 2.33 -0.76
C LEU A 74 -3.39 2.42 -2.10
N MET A 75 -3.51 1.39 -2.95
CA MET A 75 -2.99 1.39 -4.32
C MET A 75 -3.88 2.15 -5.31
N GLY A 76 -5.02 2.69 -4.86
CA GLY A 76 -5.96 3.47 -5.66
C GLY A 76 -7.09 2.65 -6.32
N GLU A 77 -7.20 1.36 -6.03
CA GLU A 77 -8.26 0.50 -6.59
C GLU A 77 -9.47 0.40 -5.65
N PHE A 78 -10.67 0.67 -6.19
CA PHE A 78 -11.92 0.65 -5.43
C PHE A 78 -12.93 -0.36 -5.99
N VAL A 79 -12.71 -1.65 -5.72
CA VAL A 79 -13.55 -2.76 -6.24
C VAL A 79 -14.97 -2.76 -5.67
N LEU A 80 -15.17 -2.20 -4.45
CA LEU A 80 -16.42 -2.30 -3.68
C LEU A 80 -17.09 -0.93 -3.43
N ASN A 81 -16.71 0.13 -4.16
CA ASN A 81 -17.11 1.51 -3.84
C ASN A 81 -18.64 1.73 -3.74
N ASN A 82 -19.40 1.03 -4.57
CA ASN A 82 -20.85 1.20 -4.62
C ASN A 82 -21.58 0.58 -3.41
N GLN A 83 -20.93 -0.33 -2.69
CA GLN A 83 -21.50 -1.13 -1.60
C GLN A 83 -21.10 -0.61 -0.21
N PHE A 84 -20.28 0.44 -0.13
CA PHE A 84 -19.88 1.02 1.16
C PHE A 84 -20.96 1.89 1.77
N THR A 85 -21.02 1.85 3.10
CA THR A 85 -21.79 2.79 3.90
C THR A 85 -21.24 4.21 3.73
N VAL A 86 -22.06 5.21 4.04
CA VAL A 86 -21.64 6.63 4.02
C VAL A 86 -20.38 6.88 4.87
N PRO A 87 -20.26 6.40 6.12
CA PRO A 87 -19.03 6.56 6.88
C PRO A 87 -17.83 5.80 6.28
N GLY A 88 -18.04 4.60 5.72
CA GLY A 88 -16.98 3.85 5.04
C GLY A 88 -16.44 4.57 3.81
N LYS A 89 -17.29 5.27 3.04
CA LYS A 89 -16.86 6.12 1.91
C LYS A 89 -15.98 7.29 2.35
N CYS A 90 -16.29 7.91 3.49
CA CYS A 90 -15.44 8.96 4.06
C CYS A 90 -14.05 8.41 4.43
N VAL A 91 -14.00 7.27 5.11
CA VAL A 91 -12.74 6.60 5.49
C VAL A 91 -11.95 6.19 4.24
N ALA A 92 -12.61 5.60 3.25
CA ALA A 92 -12.01 5.21 1.97
C ALA A 92 -11.40 6.41 1.22
N THR A 93 -12.05 7.58 1.27
CA THR A 93 -11.53 8.80 0.65
C THR A 93 -10.25 9.28 1.34
N VAL A 94 -10.21 9.23 2.67
CA VAL A 94 -8.99 9.54 3.44
C VAL A 94 -7.87 8.57 3.07
N ILE A 95 -8.16 7.28 3.00
CA ILE A 95 -7.19 6.25 2.60
C ILE A 95 -6.64 6.53 1.19
N ALA A 96 -7.48 6.96 0.25
CA ALA A 96 -7.06 7.31 -1.12
C ALA A 96 -5.99 8.42 -1.13
N ILE A 97 -6.23 9.49 -0.37
CA ILE A 97 -5.33 10.65 -0.30
C ILE A 97 -4.00 10.24 0.33
N PHE A 98 -4.05 9.55 1.46
CA PHE A 98 -2.84 9.11 2.15
C PHE A 98 -2.09 8.02 1.38
N GLY A 99 -2.78 7.14 0.65
CA GLY A 99 -2.17 6.15 -0.24
C GLY A 99 -1.28 6.82 -1.29
N ALA A 100 -1.79 7.83 -1.98
CA ALA A 100 -1.02 8.60 -2.95
C ALA A 100 0.25 9.22 -2.32
N ILE A 101 0.14 9.75 -1.10
CA ILE A 101 1.28 10.32 -0.37
C ILE A 101 2.31 9.24 -0.05
N PHE A 102 1.91 8.13 0.59
CA PHE A 102 2.85 7.09 1.03
C PHE A 102 3.56 6.40 -0.14
N PHE A 103 2.87 6.14 -1.25
CA PHE A 103 3.50 5.55 -2.44
C PHE A 103 4.39 6.53 -3.21
N SER A 104 4.20 7.85 -3.06
CA SER A 104 5.07 8.84 -3.70
C SER A 104 6.46 8.96 -3.03
N ILE A 105 6.58 8.61 -1.74
CA ILE A 105 7.82 8.82 -0.99
C ILE A 105 8.97 7.93 -1.50
N PRO A 106 8.82 6.61 -1.67
CA PRO A 106 9.89 5.79 -2.24
C PRO A 106 10.26 6.24 -3.65
N VAL A 107 9.27 6.61 -4.48
CA VAL A 107 9.51 7.10 -5.85
C VAL A 107 10.34 8.39 -5.85
N GLY A 108 10.07 9.31 -4.92
CA GLY A 108 10.88 10.52 -4.75
C GLY A 108 12.30 10.25 -4.26
N LEU A 109 12.50 9.25 -3.40
CA LEU A 109 13.82 8.87 -2.90
C LEU A 109 14.72 8.23 -3.97
N PHE A 110 14.13 7.48 -4.92
CA PHE A 110 14.89 6.88 -6.03
C PHE A 110 15.20 7.87 -7.17
N GLY A 111 14.46 8.98 -7.28
CA GLY A 111 14.63 9.97 -8.35
C GLY A 111 15.48 11.19 -7.97
N GLY A 112 15.87 11.32 -6.70
CA GLY A 112 16.66 12.43 -6.16
C GLY A 112 18.17 12.21 -6.23
#